data_AF-A0A419YS58-F1
#
_entry.id   AF-A0A419YS58-F1
#
_cell.length_a   1.000
_cell.length_b   1.000
_cell.length_c   1.000
_cell.angle_alpha   90.00
_cell.angle_beta   90.00
_cell.angle_gamma   90.00
#
_symmetry.space_group_name_H-M   'P 1'
#
loop_
_entity.id
_entity.type
_entity.pdbx_description
1 polymer ?
#
loop_
_entity_poly.entity_id
_entity_poly.type
_entity_poly.pdbx_seq_one_letter_code
_entity_poly.pdbx_strand_id
1 'polypeptide(L)'
;MSEPPPAIRLTDPRALRAYAHPTRMALVGLLRREGPLTATRAAELLGTESVASCSFHLRQLAKYGLVEEAGGGHGREKPWRATAAFTSWDSSPPTPSRPPPPTPCNGPSWTATSPGRRPGWRTAPRSVPSGARPPASATPPSTSPLPNSPN
;
A
#
# COMPACT_ATOMS: atom_id res chain seq x y z
N MET A 1 8.47 -11.86 35.09
CA MET A 1 7.54 -12.19 34.00
C MET A 1 7.64 -11.07 33.00
N SER A 2 8.27 -11.28 31.84
CA SER A 2 8.37 -10.25 30.82
C SER A 2 7.01 -10.10 30.16
N GLU A 3 6.31 -9.01 30.45
CA GLU A 3 5.08 -8.67 29.74
C GLU A 3 5.44 -8.44 28.27
N PRO A 4 4.79 -9.14 27.32
CA PRO A 4 5.08 -8.94 25.92
C PRO A 4 4.82 -7.48 25.57
N PRO A 5 5.75 -6.83 24.84
CA PRO A 5 5.63 -5.41 24.54
C PRO A 5 4.32 -5.15 23.79
N PRO A 6 3.61 -4.05 24.09
CA PRO A 6 2.29 -3.80 23.54
C PRO A 6 2.33 -3.83 22.02
N ALA A 7 1.51 -4.68 21.41
CA ALA A 7 1.42 -4.85 19.96
C ALA A 7 0.01 -4.46 19.49
N ILE A 8 -0.09 -3.58 18.49
CA ILE A 8 -1.36 -3.16 17.91
C ILE A 8 -1.63 -3.94 16.62
N ARG A 9 -2.82 -4.51 16.50
CA ARG A 9 -3.28 -5.16 15.27
C ARG A 9 -4.17 -4.21 14.48
N LEU A 10 -3.69 -3.77 13.32
CA LEU A 10 -4.46 -2.94 12.39
C LEU A 10 -5.42 -3.83 11.59
N THR A 11 -6.71 -3.70 11.88
CA THR A 11 -7.80 -4.37 11.15
C THR A 11 -8.52 -3.43 10.18
N ASP A 12 -8.53 -2.12 10.47
CA ASP A 12 -9.16 -1.12 9.61
C ASP A 12 -8.25 -0.77 8.42
N PRO A 13 -8.72 -0.93 7.17
CA PRO A 13 -7.97 -0.53 5.98
C PRO A 13 -7.62 0.96 5.96
N ARG A 14 -8.39 1.84 6.60
CA ARG A 14 -8.06 3.28 6.67
C ARG A 14 -6.84 3.53 7.55
N ALA A 15 -6.79 2.88 8.71
CA ALA A 15 -5.63 2.92 9.60
C ALA A 15 -4.38 2.34 8.93
N LEU A 16 -4.52 1.24 8.18
CA LEU A 16 -3.41 0.63 7.44
C LEU A 16 -2.84 1.57 6.38
N ARG A 17 -3.69 2.19 5.55
CA ARG A 17 -3.26 3.20 4.57
C ARG A 17 -2.64 4.42 5.25
N ALA A 18 -3.15 4.81 6.41
CA ALA A 18 -2.58 5.90 7.16
C ALA A 18 -1.17 5.55 7.68
N TYR A 19 -0.95 4.31 8.12
CA TYR A 19 0.35 3.85 8.60
C TYR A 19 1.38 3.66 7.48
N ALA A 20 0.98 3.17 6.30
CA ALA A 20 1.85 2.82 5.18
C ALA A 20 2.63 3.98 4.52
N HIS A 21 2.47 5.21 5.02
CA HIS A 21 3.22 6.35 4.51
C HIS A 21 4.66 6.34 5.08
N PRO A 22 5.71 6.49 4.25
CA PRO A 22 7.10 6.36 4.70
C PRO A 22 7.45 7.30 5.86
N THR A 23 7.05 8.58 5.77
CA THR A 23 7.25 9.56 6.85
C THR A 23 6.59 9.14 8.17
N ARG A 24 5.41 8.53 8.11
CA ARG A 24 4.68 8.11 9.32
C ARG A 24 5.30 6.85 9.92
N MET A 25 5.74 5.91 9.09
CA MET A 25 6.50 4.75 9.55
C MET A 25 7.80 5.19 10.23
N ALA A 26 8.52 6.14 9.63
CA ALA A 26 9.73 6.71 10.21
C ALA A 26 9.46 7.39 11.56
N LEU A 27 8.42 8.22 11.66
CA LEU A 27 8.02 8.87 12.92
C LEU A 27 7.68 7.85 14.02
N VAL A 28 6.87 6.82 13.70
CA VAL A 28 6.52 5.77 14.67
C VAL A 28 7.77 4.97 15.08
N GLY A 29 8.65 4.64 14.14
CA GLY A 29 9.91 3.96 14.44
C GLY A 29 10.81 4.78 15.35
N LEU A 30 10.87 6.10 15.13
CA LEU A 30 11.66 7.01 15.92
C LEU A 30 11.12 7.15 17.34
N LEU A 31 9.80 7.29 17.49
CA LEU A 31 9.10 7.25 18.78
C LEU A 31 9.34 5.96 19.57
N ARG A 32 9.49 4.83 18.87
CA ARG A 32 9.79 3.53 19.50
C ARG A 32 11.25 3.42 19.95
N ARG A 33 12.18 4.00 19.20
CA ARG A 33 13.63 3.95 19.50
C ARG A 33 14.04 4.96 20.57
N GLU A 34 13.60 6.21 20.45
CA GLU A 34 13.99 7.31 21.32
C GLU A 34 13.02 7.48 22.51
N GLY A 35 11.80 6.95 22.41
CA GLY A 35 10.77 7.10 23.44
C GLY A 35 9.89 8.34 23.25
N PRO A 36 9.34 8.93 24.33
CA PRO A 36 8.47 10.10 24.23
C PRO A 36 9.24 11.32 23.72
N LEU A 37 8.83 11.89 22.58
CA LEU A 37 9.52 13.01 21.93
C LEU A 37 8.55 14.03 21.35
N THR A 38 9.00 15.29 21.27
CA THR A 38 8.20 16.39 20.70
C THR A 38 8.27 16.38 19.17
N ALA A 39 7.28 16.99 18.51
CA ALA A 39 7.27 17.10 17.04
C ALA A 39 8.50 17.84 16.50
N THR A 40 9.01 18.83 17.25
CA THR A 40 10.23 19.57 16.95
C THR A 40 11.44 18.65 16.94
N ARG A 41 11.60 17.82 17.98
CA ARG A 41 12.71 16.88 18.06
C ARG A 41 12.63 15.77 17.00
N ALA A 42 11.42 15.33 16.65
CA ALA A 42 11.21 14.37 15.57
C ALA A 42 11.72 14.92 14.22
N ALA A 43 11.41 16.18 13.93
CA ALA A 43 11.82 16.86 12.71
C ALA A 43 13.35 17.00 12.61
N GLU A 44 14.01 17.37 13.72
CA GLU A 44 15.47 17.44 13.80
C GLU A 44 16.14 16.10 13.49
N LEU A 45 15.61 15.00 14.05
CA LEU A 45 16.19 13.68 13.88
C LEU A 45 15.92 13.05 12.50
N LEU A 46 14.78 13.37 11.87
CA LEU A 46 14.50 12.95 10.49
C LEU A 46 15.26 13.79 9.45
N GLY A 47 15.69 15.00 9.83
CA GLY A 47 16.52 15.90 9.01
C GLY A 47 15.88 16.40 7.71
N THR A 48 14.60 16.09 7.45
CA THR A 48 13.99 16.24 6.12
C THR A 48 12.60 16.87 6.13
N GLU A 49 11.97 17.07 7.30
CA GLU A 49 10.58 17.51 7.38
C GLU A 49 10.40 18.69 8.32
N SER A 50 9.56 19.66 7.92
CA SER A 50 9.20 20.78 8.78
C SER A 50 8.48 20.30 10.05
N VAL A 51 8.65 21.03 11.16
CA VAL A 51 7.96 20.75 12.44
C VAL A 51 6.44 20.66 12.27
N ALA A 52 5.88 21.49 11.38
CA ALA A 52 4.46 21.48 11.06
C ALA A 52 4.01 20.18 10.38
N SER A 53 4.78 19.67 9.41
CA SER A 53 4.53 18.38 8.73
C SER A 53 4.52 17.23 9.73
N CYS A 54 5.52 17.18 10.62
CA CYS A 54 5.61 16.17 11.68
C CYS A 54 4.41 16.21 12.61
N SER A 55 4.02 17.39 13.10
CA SER A 55 2.85 17.57 13.97
C SER A 55 1.54 17.16 13.31
N PHE A 56 1.39 17.40 12.00
CA PHE A 56 0.23 16.94 11.24
C PHE A 56 0.19 15.41 11.15
N HIS A 57 1.31 14.78 10.83
CA HIS A 57 1.42 13.32 10.74
C HIS A 57 1.16 12.62 12.08
N LEU A 58 1.68 13.15 13.18
CA LEU A 58 1.46 12.62 14.54
C LEU A 58 -0.03 12.68 14.93
N ARG A 59 -0.69 13.81 14.65
CA ARG A 59 -2.14 13.94 14.86
C ARG A 59 -2.95 12.95 14.03
N GLN A 60 -2.53 12.70 12.79
CA GLN A 60 -3.21 11.73 11.93
C GLN A 60 -3.03 10.29 12.44
N LEU A 61 -1.85 9.95 12.96
CA LEU A 61 -1.58 8.66 13.60
C LEU A 61 -2.37 8.48 14.90
N ALA A 62 -2.53 9.56 15.67
CA ALA A 62 -3.29 9.54 16.92
C ALA A 62 -4.78 9.26 16.73
N LYS A 63 -5.37 9.69 15.61
CA LYS A 63 -6.76 9.33 15.26
C LYS A 63 -7.00 7.82 15.15
N TYR A 64 -5.95 7.06 14.84
CA TYR A 64 -6.03 5.60 14.70
C TYR A 64 -5.41 4.85 15.89
N GLY A 65 -5.05 5.56 16.98
CA GLY A 65 -4.49 4.94 18.18
C GLY A 65 -3.08 4.37 18.03
N LEU A 66 -2.32 4.82 17.01
CA LEU A 66 -0.93 4.39 16.82
C LEU A 66 0.05 5.17 17.71
N VAL A 67 -0.31 6.40 18.06
CA VAL A 67 0.50 7.34 18.84
C VAL A 67 -0.43 8.11 19.77
N GLU A 68 0.03 8.43 20.97
CA GLU A 68 -0.71 9.18 21.98
C GLU A 68 0.08 10.41 22.43
N GLU A 69 -0.63 11.48 22.82
CA GLU A 69 -0.02 12.62 23.51
C GLU A 69 0.28 12.20 24.96
N ALA A 70 1.55 12.13 25.33
CA ALA A 70 2.00 11.59 26.61
C ALA A 70 1.76 12.51 27.81
N GLY A 71 0.89 13.53 27.68
CA GLY A 71 0.39 14.37 28.78
C GLY A 71 1.42 14.73 29.85
N GLY A 72 2.42 15.55 29.52
CA GLY A 72 3.49 15.88 30.48
C GLY A 72 4.53 16.86 29.96
N GLY A 73 4.20 17.60 28.90
CA GLY A 73 5.12 18.54 28.26
C GLY A 73 5.33 19.81 29.08
N HIS A 74 6.58 20.30 29.11
CA HIS A 74 6.90 21.60 29.68
C HIS A 74 6.38 22.70 28.73
N GLY A 75 5.19 23.26 29.01
CA GLY A 75 4.59 24.36 28.24
C GLY A 75 3.67 23.92 27.08
N ARG A 76 3.82 24.54 25.89
CA ARG A 76 2.95 24.32 24.71
C ARG A 76 3.32 23.08 23.90
N GLU A 77 4.53 22.55 24.04
CA GLU A 77 4.97 21.37 23.30
C GLU A 77 4.58 20.09 24.05
N LYS A 78 3.60 19.38 23.51
CA LYS A 78 3.16 18.09 24.05
C LYS A 78 4.04 16.97 23.48
N PRO A 79 4.74 16.18 24.31
CA PRO A 79 5.48 15.03 23.86
C PRO A 79 4.52 13.96 23.35
N TRP A 80 4.90 13.29 22.27
CA TRP A 80 4.19 12.19 21.67
C TRP A 80 4.87 10.88 22.06
N ARG A 81 4.09 9.82 22.23
CA ARG A 81 4.59 8.47 22.53
C ARG A 81 3.87 7.45 21.66
N ALA A 82 4.61 6.46 21.16
CA ALA A 82 3.99 5.33 20.46
C ALA A 82 3.18 4.48 21.46
N THR A 83 1.92 4.17 21.13
CA THR A 83 1.03 3.33 21.95
C THR A 83 1.53 1.89 22.03
N ALA A 84 2.12 1.41 20.94
CA ALA A 84 2.58 0.04 20.79
C ALA A 84 4.01 -0.03 20.24
N ALA A 85 4.79 -0.97 20.75
CA ALA A 85 6.13 -1.29 20.29
C ALA A 85 6.12 -1.97 18.91
N PHE A 86 5.06 -2.72 18.60
CA PHE A 86 4.90 -3.42 17.33
C PHE A 86 3.54 -3.16 16.71
N THR A 87 3.49 -3.10 15.37
CA THR A 87 2.25 -2.98 14.59
C THR A 87 2.16 -4.19 13.67
N SER A 88 1.08 -4.95 13.76
CA SER A 88 0.79 -6.10 12.89
C SER A 88 -0.47 -5.83 12.06
N TRP A 89 -0.53 -6.36 10.85
CA TRP A 89 -1.74 -6.36 10.03
C TRP A 89 -1.83 -7.68 9.27
N ASP A 90 -3.06 -8.11 8.99
CA ASP A 90 -3.28 -9.29 8.17
C ASP A 90 -3.22 -8.87 6.70
N SER A 91 -2.14 -9.27 6.02
CA SER A 91 -1.99 -9.06 4.57
C SER A 91 -2.49 -10.26 3.76
N SER A 92 -3.00 -11.31 4.43
CA SER A 92 -3.45 -12.49 3.71
C SER A 92 -4.75 -12.14 3.00
N PRO A 93 -4.82 -12.21 1.66
CA PRO A 93 -6.12 -12.24 1.02
C PRO A 93 -6.86 -13.44 1.63
N PRO A 94 -8.17 -13.34 1.96
CA PRO A 94 -8.92 -14.50 2.39
C PRO A 94 -8.71 -15.55 1.29
N THR A 95 -7.94 -16.59 1.59
CA THR A 95 -7.64 -17.62 0.61
C THR A 95 -9.00 -18.15 0.24
N PRO A 96 -9.47 -17.98 -1.01
CA PRO A 96 -10.75 -18.55 -1.39
C PRO A 96 -10.58 -20.03 -1.12
N SER A 97 -11.39 -20.58 -0.22
CA SER A 97 -11.37 -22.00 0.09
C SER A 97 -11.39 -22.71 -1.25
N ARG A 98 -10.28 -23.36 -1.61
CA ARG A 98 -10.15 -24.08 -2.88
C ARG A 98 -11.42 -24.92 -3.00
N PRO A 99 -12.22 -24.75 -4.06
CA PRO A 99 -13.43 -25.55 -4.20
C PRO A 99 -13.02 -27.03 -4.08
N PRO A 100 -13.81 -27.87 -3.40
CA PRO A 100 -13.49 -29.29 -3.30
C PRO A 100 -13.21 -29.81 -4.72
N PRO A 101 -12.23 -30.71 -4.91
CA PRO A 101 -12.00 -31.30 -6.22
C PRO A 101 -13.34 -31.78 -6.77
N PRO A 102 -13.64 -31.60 -8.06
CA PRO A 102 -14.87 -32.14 -8.61
C PRO A 102 -14.90 -33.61 -8.24
N THR A 103 -15.95 -34.03 -7.53
CA THR A 103 -16.21 -35.44 -7.27
C THR A 103 -16.08 -36.13 -8.62
N PRO A 104 -15.30 -37.21 -8.77
CA PRO A 104 -15.32 -37.95 -10.03
C PRO A 104 -16.76 -38.36 -10.25
N CYS A 105 -17.43 -37.71 -11.20
CA CYS A 105 -18.73 -38.16 -11.67
C CYS A 105 -18.46 -39.55 -12.20
N ASN A 106 -18.92 -40.57 -11.48
CA ASN A 106 -19.00 -41.93 -11.98
C ASN A 106 -20.15 -41.94 -13.01
N GLY A 107 -19.94 -41.20 -14.09
CA GLY A 107 -20.82 -41.17 -15.24
C GLY A 107 -20.56 -42.43 -16.06
N PRO A 108 -21.60 -43.00 -16.70
CA PRO A 108 -21.43 -44.20 -17.51
C PRO A 108 -20.40 -43.93 -18.61
N SER A 109 -19.43 -44.84 -18.71
CA SER A 109 -18.42 -44.87 -19.75
C SER A 109 -19.10 -44.69 -21.11
N TRP A 110 -18.85 -43.56 -21.77
CA TRP A 110 -19.20 -43.40 -23.16
C TRP A 110 -18.37 -44.43 -23.94
N THR A 111 -18.98 -45.57 -24.29
CA THR A 111 -18.38 -46.46 -25.26
C THR A 111 -18.37 -45.73 -26.59
N ALA A 112 -17.18 -45.41 -27.06
CA ALA A 112 -16.90 -44.85 -28.36
C ALA A 112 -17.76 -45.53 -29.44
N THR A 113 -18.63 -44.76 -30.08
CA THR A 113 -19.25 -45.14 -31.35
C THR A 113 -19.08 -43.99 -32.32
N SER A 114 -18.27 -44.27 -33.34
CA SER A 114 -18.19 -43.64 -34.66
C SER A 114 -17.54 -42.26 -34.80
N PRO A 115 -16.45 -42.15 -35.59
CA PRO A 115 -15.96 -40.88 -36.10
C PRO A 115 -16.83 -40.48 -37.30
N GLY A 116 -17.63 -39.41 -37.20
CA GLY A 116 -18.49 -39.05 -38.33
C GLY A 116 -19.40 -37.85 -38.17
N ARG A 117 -18.87 -36.68 -37.76
CA ARG A 117 -19.31 -35.34 -38.20
C ARG A 117 -18.67 -34.25 -37.32
N ARG A 118 -17.82 -33.42 -37.91
CA ARG A 118 -17.54 -32.08 -37.40
C ARG A 118 -18.63 -31.15 -37.96
N PRO A 119 -19.45 -30.45 -37.14
CA PRO A 119 -20.19 -29.31 -37.64
C PRO A 119 -19.22 -28.14 -37.81
N GLY A 120 -19.23 -27.54 -39.00
CA GLY A 120 -18.44 -26.36 -39.31
C GLY A 120 -18.75 -25.22 -38.35
N TRP A 121 -17.71 -24.70 -37.71
CA TRP A 121 -17.76 -23.41 -37.05
C TRP A 121 -18.06 -22.37 -38.14
N ARG A 122 -19.24 -21.74 -38.06
CA ARG A 122 -19.60 -20.61 -38.91
C ARG A 122 -18.71 -19.43 -38.52
N THR A 123 -18.02 -18.91 -39.52
CA THR A 123 -17.50 -17.55 -39.56
C THR A 123 -18.63 -16.55 -39.28
N ALA A 124 -18.55 -15.82 -38.18
CA ALA A 124 -19.31 -14.58 -38.02
C ALA A 124 -18.49 -13.44 -38.66
N PRO A 125 -19.05 -12.61 -39.55
CA PRO A 125 -18.36 -11.42 -40.03
C PRO A 125 -18.29 -10.38 -38.91
N ARG A 126 -17.06 -10.02 -38.51
CA ARG A 126 -16.79 -8.86 -37.67
C ARG A 126 -16.98 -7.60 -38.53
N SER A 127 -18.14 -6.97 -38.45
CA SER A 127 -18.34 -5.61 -38.96
C SER A 127 -17.45 -4.65 -38.16
N VAL A 128 -16.50 -4.02 -38.84
CA VAL A 128 -15.69 -2.92 -38.31
C VAL A 128 -16.31 -1.61 -38.81
N PRO A 129 -16.88 -0.74 -37.96
CA PRO A 129 -17.20 0.60 -38.39
C PRO A 129 -15.91 1.41 -38.58
N SER A 130 -15.72 1.83 -39.83
CA SER A 130 -14.71 2.78 -40.28
C SER A 130 -14.98 4.15 -39.68
N GLY A 131 -13.94 4.79 -39.12
CA GLY A 131 -13.89 6.24 -38.97
C GLY A 131 -13.71 6.77 -37.54
N ALA A 132 -12.46 6.94 -37.12
CA ALA A 132 -12.05 8.07 -36.27
C ALA A 132 -10.53 8.29 -36.36
N ARG A 133 -10.17 9.54 -36.66
CA ARG A 133 -8.85 10.09 -37.03
C ARG A 133 -7.75 9.84 -35.97
N PRO A 134 -6.48 9.64 -36.35
CA PRO A 134 -5.36 9.79 -35.43
C PRO A 134 -5.14 11.29 -35.10
N PRO A 135 -4.82 11.65 -33.84
CA PRO A 135 -4.42 13.00 -33.49
C PRO A 135 -2.99 13.32 -33.95
N ALA A 136 -2.75 14.62 -34.08
CA ALA A 136 -1.58 15.28 -34.64
C ALA A 136 -0.23 14.81 -34.05
N SER A 137 0.76 14.85 -34.94
CA SER A 137 2.19 14.72 -34.74
C SER A 137 2.66 15.41 -33.46
N ALA A 138 3.05 14.63 -32.45
CA ALA A 138 3.84 15.10 -31.33
C ALA A 138 5.31 15.13 -31.77
N THR A 139 5.83 16.33 -31.96
CA THR A 139 7.24 16.63 -32.18
C THR A 139 8.06 16.17 -30.95
N PRO A 140 9.16 15.42 -31.11
CA PRO A 140 10.05 15.11 -29.99
C PRO A 140 10.82 16.37 -29.54
N PRO A 141 11.10 16.55 -28.24
CA PRO A 141 11.97 17.64 -27.79
C PRO A 141 13.41 17.43 -28.26
N SER A 142 13.97 18.51 -28.77
CA SER A 142 15.35 18.69 -29.21
C SER A 142 16.34 18.31 -28.10
N THR A 143 17.23 17.38 -28.39
CA THR A 143 18.44 17.12 -27.60
C THR A 143 19.42 18.26 -27.86
N SER A 144 19.57 19.17 -26.89
CA SER A 144 20.68 20.12 -26.88
C SER A 144 21.92 19.48 -26.25
N PRO A 145 23.09 19.54 -26.91
CA PRO A 145 24.35 19.06 -26.36
C PRO A 145 24.96 20.06 -25.37
N LEU A 146 25.61 19.52 -24.34
CA LEU A 146 26.49 20.21 -23.41
C LEU A 146 27.63 20.94 -24.15
N PRO A 147 27.96 22.19 -23.82
CA PRO A 147 29.28 22.73 -24.10
C PRO A 147 30.25 22.49 -22.94
N ASN A 148 31.39 21.93 -23.32
CA ASN A 148 32.69 21.93 -22.64
C ASN A 148 32.94 23.18 -21.77
N SER A 149 33.46 22.98 -20.57
CA SER A 149 34.19 24.01 -19.83
C SER A 149 35.54 23.44 -19.40
N PRO A 150 36.66 24.04 -19.82
CA PRO A 150 37.96 23.82 -19.21
C PRO A 150 38.25 24.94 -18.20
N ASN A 151 38.73 24.57 -17.02
CA ASN A 151 39.91 25.12 -16.35
C ASN A 151 40.22 24.25 -15.13
#